data_AF-A0A926EIU4-F1
#
_entry.id   AF-A0A926EIU4-F1
#
_cell.length_a   1.000
_cell.length_b   1.000
_cell.length_c   1.000
_cell.angle_alpha   90.00
_cell.angle_beta   90.00
_cell.angle_gamma   90.00
#
_symmetry.space_group_name_H-M   'P 1'
#
loop_
_entity.id
_entity.type
_entity.pdbx_description
1 polymer ?
#
loop_
_entity_poly.entity_id
_entity_poly.type
_entity_poly.pdbx_seq_one_letter_code
_entity_poly.pdbx_strand_id
1 'polypeptide(L)'
;MRVQVVDYNKEWKMMYEQEAKAIEYILGDLLVEVHHIGSTSVEGLKAKPIIDIMPVVKKIEEVDAFNLEFEKIGYECMGEFGIKGRRYLRKSKDERTHQVHIFEESNAENIKRHLAVRDYLRVHDDVALEYGKLKETLALTYPNDIEAYCDGKDDFVKQMERDALRWKEQNRKMHRPKAILFDAGDTLIEYIEAEPLEGTKALLEKAHNPDQVTAEEIQTYAIEMGEAFNESREQTGIEYSMRSFQRFLYEMHSISFELDPIQMENIFNQSAFKGMAMEGVLEFLDYLEKQGIRKAILSNSSFSEEAIREELRAYDIDDRRFEFVISTSEYGFRKPNKRIFELALKKLNLKSEEVWYIGNSFKYDVIGAQNAGIYPIWFNKQEKVEVYEPSKVLEIKTYKALIDRLEERRFK
;
A
#
# COMPACT_ATOMS: atom_id res chain seq x y z
N MET A 1 13.62 -40.91 7.52
CA MET A 1 14.18 -39.58 7.83
C MET A 1 13.38 -39.00 8.99
N ARG A 2 14.03 -38.54 10.05
CA ARG A 2 13.35 -37.87 11.16
C ARG A 2 12.79 -36.52 10.69
N VAL A 3 11.55 -36.20 11.04
CA VAL A 3 10.95 -34.90 10.76
C VAL A 3 11.39 -33.91 11.83
N GLN A 4 12.13 -32.89 11.43
CA GLN A 4 12.56 -31.81 12.31
C GLN A 4 12.21 -30.46 11.68
N VAL A 5 11.59 -29.59 12.47
CA VAL A 5 11.32 -28.19 12.13
C VAL A 5 12.15 -27.33 13.07
N VAL A 6 12.87 -26.38 12.50
CA VAL A 6 13.76 -25.47 13.22
C VAL A 6 13.35 -24.02 12.97
N ASP A 7 13.83 -23.12 13.82
CA ASP A 7 13.72 -21.68 13.59
C ASP A 7 14.39 -21.28 12.27
N TYR A 8 13.95 -20.15 11.72
CA TYR A 8 14.52 -19.64 10.47
C TYR A 8 16.03 -19.42 10.59
N ASN A 9 16.80 -20.01 9.67
CA ASN A 9 18.24 -19.79 9.57
C ASN A 9 18.55 -18.83 8.41
N LYS A 10 19.22 -17.71 8.71
CA LYS A 10 19.64 -16.70 7.72
C LYS A 10 20.59 -17.27 6.65
N GLU A 11 21.29 -18.36 6.94
CA GLU A 11 22.19 -19.04 5.99
C GLU A 11 21.44 -19.74 4.85
N TRP A 12 20.13 -20.02 4.99
CA TRP A 12 19.35 -20.69 3.95
C TRP A 12 19.35 -19.93 2.63
N LYS A 13 19.35 -18.60 2.69
CA LYS A 13 19.47 -17.75 1.50
C LYS A 13 20.82 -17.98 0.79
N MET A 14 21.91 -18.01 1.54
CA MET A 14 23.25 -18.27 1.01
C MET A 14 23.36 -19.70 0.44
N MET A 15 22.78 -20.70 1.10
CA MET A 15 22.73 -22.08 0.62
C MET A 15 21.98 -22.18 -0.71
N TYR A 16 20.82 -21.51 -0.82
CA TYR A 16 20.09 -21.40 -2.08
C TYR A 16 20.93 -20.73 -3.16
N GLU A 17 21.56 -19.58 -2.89
CA GLU A 17 22.34 -18.84 -3.89
C GLU A 17 23.54 -19.65 -4.41
N GLN A 18 24.20 -20.43 -3.54
CA GLN A 18 25.28 -21.32 -3.92
C GLN A 18 24.78 -22.46 -4.83
N GLU A 19 23.68 -23.10 -4.44
CA GLU A 19 23.13 -24.23 -5.19
C GLU A 19 22.49 -23.77 -6.51
N ALA A 20 21.84 -22.61 -6.54
CA ALA A 20 21.29 -21.99 -7.74
C ALA A 20 22.37 -21.75 -8.80
N LYS A 21 23.54 -21.24 -8.42
CA LYS A 21 24.68 -21.07 -9.34
C LYS A 21 25.17 -22.38 -9.95
N ALA A 22 25.17 -23.46 -9.17
CA ALA A 22 25.54 -24.78 -9.69
C ALA A 22 24.50 -25.29 -10.70
N ILE A 23 23.20 -25.08 -10.43
CA ILE A 23 22.11 -25.43 -11.33
C ILE A 23 22.16 -24.58 -12.62
N GLU A 24 22.41 -23.28 -12.50
CA GLU A 24 22.62 -22.36 -13.62
C GLU A 24 23.75 -22.83 -14.54
N TYR A 25 24.89 -23.22 -13.95
CA TYR A 25 26.02 -23.74 -14.71
C TYR A 25 25.68 -25.04 -15.47
N ILE A 26 24.94 -25.96 -14.84
CA ILE A 26 24.56 -27.24 -15.46
C ILE A 26 23.57 -27.02 -16.61
N LEU A 27 22.52 -26.21 -16.39
CA LEU A 27 21.43 -26.06 -17.36
C LEU A 27 21.78 -25.07 -18.48
N GLY A 28 22.69 -24.12 -18.25
CA GLY A 28 23.16 -23.16 -19.25
C GLY A 28 21.99 -22.47 -19.98
N ASP A 29 22.03 -22.48 -21.31
CA ASP A 29 21.04 -21.82 -22.17
C ASP A 29 19.62 -22.40 -22.07
N LEU A 30 19.46 -23.59 -21.47
CA LEU A 30 18.15 -24.20 -21.26
C LEU A 30 17.37 -23.49 -20.14
N LEU A 31 18.09 -22.88 -19.19
CA LEU A 31 17.51 -22.17 -18.06
C LEU A 31 16.95 -20.81 -18.47
N VAL A 32 15.74 -20.51 -17.99
CA VAL A 32 15.10 -19.18 -18.11
C VAL A 32 15.32 -18.40 -16.81
N GLU A 33 15.03 -19.02 -15.67
CA GLU A 33 15.14 -18.41 -14.35
C GLU A 33 15.21 -19.49 -13.26
N VAL A 34 15.69 -19.14 -12.07
CA VAL A 34 15.74 -20.04 -10.91
C VAL A 34 15.23 -19.33 -9.67
N HIS A 35 14.31 -19.97 -8.94
CA HIS A 35 13.65 -19.37 -7.78
C HIS A 35 13.92 -20.14 -6.50
N HIS A 36 14.17 -19.43 -5.40
CA HIS A 36 14.02 -19.98 -4.05
C HIS A 36 12.52 -20.04 -3.74
N ILE A 37 12.02 -21.23 -3.43
CA ILE A 37 10.62 -21.48 -3.06
C ILE A 37 10.56 -22.24 -1.74
N GLY A 38 9.36 -22.66 -1.34
CA GLY A 38 9.16 -23.41 -0.10
C GLY A 38 9.37 -22.55 1.16
N SER A 39 9.31 -23.18 2.32
CA SER A 39 9.31 -22.45 3.60
C SER A 39 10.65 -21.76 3.90
N THR A 40 11.78 -22.30 3.42
CA THR A 40 13.11 -21.72 3.66
C THR A 40 13.35 -20.42 2.89
N SER A 41 12.48 -20.08 1.94
CA SER A 41 12.51 -18.83 1.18
C SER A 41 11.76 -17.65 1.83
N VAL A 42 11.15 -17.88 3.00
CA VAL A 42 10.36 -16.89 3.76
C VAL A 42 11.11 -16.58 5.05
N GLU A 43 11.54 -15.32 5.22
CA GLU A 43 12.28 -14.90 6.40
C GLU A 43 11.41 -15.04 7.66
N GLY A 44 12.00 -15.52 8.76
CA GLY A 44 11.29 -15.73 10.03
C GLY A 44 10.43 -17.00 10.10
N LEU A 45 10.15 -17.68 8.98
CA LEU A 45 9.31 -18.87 8.97
C LEU A 45 10.07 -20.12 9.44
N LYS A 46 9.57 -20.76 10.52
CA LYS A 46 10.05 -22.08 10.95
C LYS A 46 9.89 -23.11 9.83
N ALA A 47 10.90 -23.93 9.58
CA ALA A 47 10.88 -24.87 8.46
C ALA A 47 11.72 -26.13 8.73
N LYS A 48 11.52 -27.16 7.91
CA LYS A 48 12.52 -28.22 7.76
C LYS A 48 13.75 -27.59 7.08
N PRO A 49 14.99 -27.92 7.50
CA PRO A 49 16.22 -27.35 6.93
C PRO A 49 16.53 -27.96 5.55
N ILE A 50 15.59 -27.81 4.61
CA ILE A 50 15.67 -28.30 3.23
C ILE A 50 15.41 -27.11 2.31
N ILE A 51 16.34 -26.84 1.41
CA ILE A 51 16.22 -25.77 0.43
C ILE A 51 15.40 -26.29 -0.77
N ASP A 52 14.24 -25.69 -1.01
CA ASP A 52 13.40 -25.97 -2.17
C ASP A 52 13.71 -24.96 -3.29
N ILE A 53 14.12 -25.46 -4.46
CA ILE A 53 14.58 -24.67 -5.60
C ILE A 53 13.69 -24.96 -6.80
N MET A 54 13.31 -23.94 -7.56
CA MET A 54 12.48 -24.09 -8.75
C MET A 54 13.12 -23.44 -9.97
N PRO A 55 13.92 -24.19 -10.74
CA PRO A 55 14.39 -23.79 -12.06
C PRO A 55 13.24 -23.84 -13.08
N VAL A 56 13.14 -22.81 -13.92
CA VAL A 56 12.22 -22.75 -15.06
C VAL A 56 13.06 -22.88 -16.33
N VAL A 57 12.71 -23.82 -17.19
CA VAL A 57 13.46 -24.14 -18.41
C VAL A 57 12.62 -23.93 -19.67
N LYS A 58 13.29 -23.73 -20.81
CA LYS A 58 12.60 -23.59 -22.11
C LYS A 58 11.91 -24.87 -22.55
N LYS A 59 12.53 -26.03 -22.28
CA LYS A 59 12.02 -27.37 -22.65
C LYS A 59 12.33 -28.39 -21.57
N ILE A 60 11.30 -29.03 -21.03
CA ILE A 60 11.49 -29.95 -19.90
C ILE A 60 12.15 -31.27 -20.29
N GLU A 61 11.95 -31.73 -21.52
CA GLU A 61 12.50 -33.02 -21.99
C GLU A 61 14.02 -32.98 -22.18
N GLU A 62 14.58 -31.80 -22.45
CA GLU A 62 16.03 -31.62 -22.60
C GLU A 62 16.78 -31.72 -21.26
N VAL A 63 16.08 -31.57 -20.13
CA VAL A 63 16.67 -31.66 -18.77
C VAL A 63 17.24 -33.06 -18.50
N ASP A 64 16.64 -34.11 -19.06
CA ASP A 64 17.07 -35.50 -18.82
C ASP A 64 18.49 -35.78 -19.32
N ALA A 65 18.97 -35.02 -20.31
CA ALA A 65 20.34 -35.10 -20.81
C ALA A 65 21.39 -34.65 -19.76
N PHE A 66 20.97 -33.89 -18.74
CA PHE A 66 21.84 -33.36 -17.70
C PHE A 66 21.84 -34.19 -16.41
N ASN A 67 21.13 -35.33 -16.38
CA ASN A 67 21.03 -36.18 -15.18
C ASN A 67 22.41 -36.57 -14.62
N LEU A 68 23.36 -36.94 -15.48
CA LEU A 68 24.73 -37.28 -15.06
C LEU A 68 25.47 -36.09 -14.43
N GLU A 69 25.24 -34.86 -14.89
CA GLU A 69 25.87 -33.67 -14.31
C GLU A 69 25.26 -33.33 -12.93
N PHE A 70 23.93 -33.51 -12.78
CA PHE A 70 23.28 -33.40 -11.48
C PHE A 70 23.74 -34.47 -10.48
N GLU A 71 23.90 -35.72 -10.94
CA GLU A 71 24.41 -36.83 -10.13
C GLU A 71 25.85 -36.57 -9.64
N LYS A 72 26.71 -35.96 -10.47
CA LYS A 72 28.09 -35.57 -10.07
C LYS A 72 28.11 -34.59 -8.90
N ILE A 73 27.10 -33.71 -8.78
CA ILE A 73 26.97 -32.78 -7.66
C ILE A 73 26.08 -33.32 -6.53
N GLY A 74 25.72 -34.60 -6.57
CA GLY A 74 25.09 -35.33 -5.47
C GLY A 74 23.56 -35.42 -5.51
N TYR A 75 22.91 -35.12 -6.64
CA TYR A 75 21.47 -35.31 -6.79
C TYR A 75 21.10 -36.73 -7.19
N GLU A 76 19.93 -37.16 -6.73
CA GLU A 76 19.16 -38.26 -7.29
C GLU A 76 18.07 -37.69 -8.21
N CYS A 77 18.07 -38.11 -9.48
CA CYS A 77 17.11 -37.68 -10.49
C CYS A 77 15.87 -38.57 -10.47
N MET A 78 14.72 -38.04 -10.06
CA MET A 78 13.50 -38.83 -9.78
C MET A 78 12.44 -38.78 -10.90
N GLY A 79 12.74 -38.11 -12.02
CA GLY A 79 11.76 -37.85 -13.08
C GLY A 79 10.60 -36.98 -12.60
N GLU A 80 9.37 -37.26 -13.04
CA GLU A 80 8.17 -36.49 -12.65
C GLU A 80 7.82 -36.60 -11.16
N PHE A 81 7.99 -37.80 -10.61
CA PHE A 81 7.73 -38.13 -9.21
C PHE A 81 6.33 -37.65 -8.71
N GLY A 82 5.29 -37.93 -9.50
CA GLY A 82 3.89 -37.63 -9.14
C GLY A 82 3.34 -36.30 -9.63
N ILE A 83 4.14 -35.44 -10.26
CA ILE A 83 3.67 -34.19 -10.89
C ILE A 83 4.04 -34.20 -12.38
N LYS A 84 3.03 -34.24 -13.24
CA LYS A 84 3.21 -34.25 -14.70
C LYS A 84 3.98 -33.02 -15.18
N GLY A 85 4.96 -33.23 -16.07
CA GLY A 85 5.78 -32.16 -16.63
C GLY A 85 6.77 -31.54 -15.65
N ARG A 86 7.08 -32.23 -14.54
CA ARG A 86 8.15 -31.86 -13.60
C ARG A 86 9.40 -32.71 -13.85
N ARG A 87 10.57 -32.19 -13.48
CA ARG A 87 11.72 -33.02 -13.08
C ARG A 87 12.07 -32.72 -11.64
N TYR A 88 11.99 -33.74 -10.79
CA TYR A 88 12.26 -33.64 -9.37
C TYR A 88 13.64 -34.23 -9.06
N LEU A 89 14.48 -33.42 -8.41
CA LEU A 89 15.80 -33.85 -7.93
C LEU A 89 15.85 -33.71 -6.42
N ARG A 90 16.56 -34.61 -5.75
CA ARG A 90 16.81 -34.52 -4.30
C ARG A 90 18.27 -34.78 -3.99
N LYS A 91 18.85 -34.00 -3.08
CA LYS A 91 20.28 -34.09 -2.70
C LYS A 91 20.44 -34.69 -1.31
N SER A 92 21.50 -35.49 -1.15
CA SER A 92 21.95 -36.22 0.05
C SER A 92 21.23 -37.55 0.32
N LYS A 93 22.02 -38.62 0.54
CA LYS A 93 21.56 -40.02 0.74
C LYS A 93 20.91 -40.29 2.10
N ASP A 94 21.43 -39.69 3.18
CA ASP A 94 20.99 -39.99 4.55
C ASP A 94 20.09 -38.89 5.16
N GLU A 95 20.47 -37.62 4.98
CA GLU A 95 19.68 -36.45 5.43
C GLU A 95 19.49 -35.46 4.28
N ARG A 96 18.24 -35.31 3.83
CA ARG A 96 17.90 -34.48 2.67
C ARG A 96 18.18 -33.01 2.95
N THR A 97 18.93 -32.36 2.04
CA THR A 97 19.30 -30.94 2.16
C THR A 97 18.69 -30.06 1.10
N HIS A 98 18.52 -30.56 -0.13
CA HIS A 98 17.99 -29.80 -1.25
C HIS A 98 16.93 -30.60 -2.00
N GLN A 99 15.94 -29.88 -2.52
CA GLN A 99 14.89 -30.38 -3.40
C GLN A 99 14.78 -29.42 -4.58
N VAL A 100 14.84 -29.95 -5.80
CA VAL A 100 14.74 -29.16 -7.03
C VAL A 100 13.48 -29.58 -7.78
N HIS A 101 12.66 -28.60 -8.12
CA HIS A 101 11.42 -28.77 -8.88
C HIS A 101 11.56 -28.02 -10.20
N ILE A 102 12.00 -28.73 -11.24
CA ILE A 102 12.21 -28.14 -12.56
C ILE A 102 10.91 -28.20 -13.36
N PHE A 103 10.51 -27.08 -13.97
CA PHE A 103 9.32 -26.97 -14.81
C PHE A 103 9.65 -26.27 -16.12
N GLU A 104 8.95 -26.64 -17.20
CA GLU A 104 8.96 -25.84 -18.43
C GLU A 104 8.26 -24.49 -18.22
N GLU A 105 8.71 -23.42 -18.90
CA GLU A 105 8.08 -22.10 -18.86
C GLU A 105 6.59 -22.12 -19.24
N SER A 106 6.19 -23.07 -20.10
CA SER A 106 4.80 -23.29 -20.49
C SER A 106 3.93 -23.81 -19.34
N ASN A 107 4.52 -24.42 -18.31
CA ASN A 107 3.85 -24.94 -17.12
C ASN A 107 3.53 -23.83 -16.12
N ALA A 108 2.82 -22.81 -16.61
CA ALA A 108 2.54 -21.59 -15.88
C ALA A 108 1.74 -21.83 -14.60
N GLU A 109 0.95 -22.90 -14.51
CA GLU A 109 0.17 -23.24 -13.32
C GLU A 109 1.07 -23.58 -12.13
N ASN A 110 2.00 -24.53 -12.31
CA ASN A 110 2.91 -24.95 -11.24
C ASN A 110 3.87 -23.82 -10.83
N ILE A 111 4.38 -23.07 -11.80
CA ILE A 111 5.24 -21.92 -11.54
C ILE A 111 4.47 -20.87 -10.72
N LYS A 112 3.25 -20.52 -11.15
CA LYS A 112 2.44 -19.50 -10.47
C LYS A 112 2.10 -19.90 -9.05
N ARG A 113 1.65 -21.13 -8.78
CA ARG A 113 1.24 -21.55 -7.43
C ARG A 113 2.40 -21.52 -6.43
N HIS A 114 3.59 -21.99 -6.83
CA HIS A 114 4.77 -21.97 -5.97
C HIS A 114 5.22 -20.53 -5.63
N LEU A 115 5.30 -19.67 -6.64
CA LEU A 115 5.66 -18.27 -6.43
C LEU A 115 4.58 -17.53 -5.64
N ALA A 116 3.29 -17.83 -5.87
CA ALA A 116 2.19 -17.21 -5.13
C ALA A 116 2.29 -17.50 -3.63
N VAL A 117 2.46 -18.76 -3.24
CA VAL A 117 2.58 -19.14 -1.83
C VAL A 117 3.77 -18.46 -1.16
N ARG A 118 4.94 -18.46 -1.82
CA ARG A 118 6.13 -17.77 -1.30
C ARG A 118 5.86 -16.29 -1.09
N ASP A 119 5.42 -15.61 -2.14
CA ASP A 119 5.22 -14.15 -2.13
C ASP A 119 4.14 -13.78 -1.09
N TYR A 120 3.06 -14.58 -0.99
CA TYR A 120 1.99 -14.40 -0.01
C TYR A 120 2.50 -14.52 1.42
N LEU A 121 3.27 -15.56 1.73
CA LEU A 121 3.82 -15.78 3.08
C LEU A 121 4.84 -14.72 3.52
N ARG A 122 5.49 -14.03 2.57
CA ARG A 122 6.44 -12.94 2.89
C ARG A 122 5.78 -11.66 3.38
N VAL A 123 4.48 -11.50 3.16
CA VAL A 123 3.74 -10.27 3.48
C VAL A 123 2.52 -10.52 4.39
N HIS A 124 2.30 -11.77 4.82
CA HIS A 124 1.26 -12.16 5.78
C HIS A 124 1.91 -12.90 6.95
N ASP A 125 2.54 -12.13 7.84
CA ASP A 125 3.30 -12.63 8.98
C ASP A 125 2.44 -13.50 9.92
N ASP A 126 1.15 -13.18 10.04
CA ASP A 126 0.16 -13.94 10.79
C ASP A 126 -0.03 -15.36 10.23
N VAL A 127 -0.20 -15.48 8.91
CA VAL A 127 -0.34 -16.77 8.23
C VAL A 127 0.98 -17.54 8.25
N ALA A 128 2.11 -16.87 8.08
CA ALA A 128 3.43 -17.49 8.20
C ALA A 128 3.66 -18.05 9.62
N LEU A 129 3.29 -17.30 10.66
CA LEU A 129 3.38 -17.74 12.05
C LEU A 129 2.49 -18.96 12.32
N GLU A 130 1.23 -18.94 11.85
CA GLU A 130 0.30 -20.06 11.98
C GLU A 130 0.85 -21.31 11.29
N TYR A 131 1.34 -21.16 10.06
CA TYR A 131 1.92 -22.27 9.30
C TYR A 131 3.18 -22.83 9.97
N GLY A 132 4.03 -21.96 10.53
CA GLY A 132 5.20 -22.34 11.30
C GLY A 132 4.84 -23.18 12.53
N LYS A 133 3.85 -22.74 13.32
CA LYS A 133 3.35 -23.45 14.51
C LYS A 133 2.76 -24.81 14.15
N LEU A 134 1.93 -24.88 13.10
CA LEU A 134 1.36 -26.14 12.62
C LEU A 134 2.45 -27.16 12.30
N LYS A 135 3.48 -26.76 11.55
CA LYS A 135 4.61 -27.63 11.19
C LYS A 135 5.39 -28.09 12.44
N GLU A 136 5.62 -27.21 13.40
CA GLU A 136 6.30 -27.55 14.65
C GLU A 136 5.50 -28.59 15.45
N THR A 137 4.19 -28.37 15.61
CA THR A 137 3.30 -29.34 16.28
C THR A 137 3.32 -30.69 15.57
N LEU A 138 3.15 -30.72 14.24
CA LEU A 138 3.15 -31.97 13.48
C LEU A 138 4.50 -32.69 13.54
N ALA A 139 5.63 -31.98 13.56
CA ALA A 139 6.95 -32.59 13.69
C ALA A 139 7.16 -33.22 15.07
N LEU A 140 6.58 -32.63 16.13
CA LEU A 140 6.59 -33.21 17.47
C LEU A 140 5.66 -34.43 17.59
N THR A 141 4.50 -34.40 16.92
CA THR A 141 3.53 -35.52 16.94
C THR A 141 4.00 -36.70 16.08
N TYR A 142 4.61 -36.43 14.91
CA TYR A 142 5.01 -37.43 13.92
C TYR A 142 6.50 -37.37 13.59
N PRO A 143 7.42 -37.54 14.57
CA PRO A 143 8.85 -37.32 14.37
C PRO A 143 9.50 -38.33 13.42
N ASN A 144 8.91 -39.51 13.23
CA ASN A 144 9.44 -40.58 12.35
C ASN A 144 8.49 -40.94 11.21
N ASP A 145 7.37 -40.22 11.08
CA ASP A 145 6.33 -40.49 10.09
C ASP A 145 6.15 -39.26 9.19
N ILE A 146 6.87 -39.26 8.07
CA ILE A 146 6.84 -38.17 7.12
C ILE A 146 5.52 -38.08 6.36
N GLU A 147 4.80 -39.20 6.22
CA GLU A 147 3.51 -39.24 5.53
C GLU A 147 2.45 -38.57 6.42
N ALA A 148 2.33 -38.98 7.68
CA ALA A 148 1.42 -38.34 8.63
C ALA A 148 1.74 -36.85 8.85
N TYR A 149 3.02 -36.46 8.84
CA TYR A 149 3.42 -35.05 8.88
C TYR A 149 2.95 -34.28 7.64
N CYS A 150 3.05 -34.87 6.45
CA CYS A 150 2.60 -34.24 5.20
C CYS A 150 1.08 -34.15 5.15
N ASP A 151 0.37 -35.22 5.52
CA ASP A 151 -1.09 -35.28 5.54
C ASP A 151 -1.67 -34.26 6.53
N GLY A 152 -1.09 -34.16 7.73
CA GLY A 152 -1.57 -33.26 8.78
C GLY A 152 -1.52 -31.77 8.43
N LYS A 153 -0.77 -31.37 7.39
CA LYS A 153 -0.71 -29.99 6.89
C LYS A 153 -1.37 -29.79 5.53
N ASP A 154 -1.81 -30.86 4.87
CA ASP A 154 -2.24 -30.81 3.47
C ASP A 154 -3.43 -29.85 3.27
N ASP A 155 -4.45 -29.93 4.12
CA ASP A 155 -5.62 -29.04 4.06
C ASP A 155 -5.24 -27.57 4.25
N PHE A 156 -4.36 -27.28 5.21
CA PHE A 156 -3.86 -25.93 5.46
C PHE A 156 -3.08 -25.42 4.24
N VAL A 157 -2.19 -26.23 3.67
CA VAL A 157 -1.38 -25.86 2.50
C VAL A 157 -2.26 -25.61 1.28
N LYS A 158 -3.27 -26.46 1.04
CA LYS A 158 -4.24 -26.27 -0.06
C LYS A 158 -5.06 -25.00 0.11
N GLN A 159 -5.51 -24.71 1.34
CA GLN A 159 -6.24 -23.47 1.61
C GLN A 159 -5.35 -22.24 1.39
N MET A 160 -4.15 -22.24 1.98
CA MET A 160 -3.16 -21.18 1.81
C MET A 160 -2.77 -20.97 0.34
N GLU A 161 -2.62 -22.03 -0.46
CA GLU A 161 -2.34 -21.92 -1.89
C GLU A 161 -3.49 -21.24 -2.64
N ARG A 162 -4.74 -21.58 -2.33
CA ARG A 162 -5.92 -20.91 -2.91
C ARG A 162 -5.96 -19.42 -2.55
N ASP A 163 -5.70 -19.09 -1.29
CA ASP A 163 -5.68 -17.71 -0.82
C ASP A 163 -4.53 -16.92 -1.44
N ALA A 164 -3.34 -17.52 -1.54
CA ALA A 164 -2.18 -16.94 -2.19
C ALA A 164 -2.40 -16.69 -3.69
N LEU A 165 -3.04 -17.62 -4.41
CA LEU A 165 -3.39 -17.44 -5.82
C LEU A 165 -4.42 -16.32 -6.00
N ARG A 166 -5.45 -16.28 -5.14
CA ARG A 166 -6.46 -15.21 -5.14
C ARG A 166 -5.84 -13.84 -4.85
N TRP A 167 -4.98 -13.76 -3.83
CA TRP A 167 -4.21 -12.57 -3.50
C TRP A 167 -3.33 -12.13 -4.66
N LYS A 168 -2.65 -13.06 -5.32
CA LYS A 168 -1.79 -12.74 -6.48
C LYS A 168 -2.60 -12.26 -7.67
N GLU A 169 -3.79 -12.81 -7.92
CA GLU A 169 -4.70 -12.33 -8.97
C GLU A 169 -5.24 -10.92 -8.67
N GLN A 170 -5.63 -10.66 -7.43
CA GLN A 170 -6.07 -9.33 -6.97
C GLN A 170 -4.95 -8.30 -7.16
N ASN A 171 -3.72 -8.63 -6.78
CA ASN A 171 -2.56 -7.76 -6.96
C ASN A 171 -2.11 -7.63 -8.43
N ARG A 172 -2.38 -8.62 -9.28
CA ARG A 172 -2.06 -8.55 -10.72
C ARG A 172 -3.03 -7.65 -11.50
N LYS A 173 -4.22 -7.37 -10.97
CA LYS A 173 -5.26 -6.56 -11.63
C LYS A 173 -5.15 -5.05 -11.41
N MET A 174 -4.41 -4.54 -10.41
CA MET A 174 -4.24 -3.07 -10.37
C MET A 174 -3.28 -2.66 -11.49
N HIS A 175 -3.70 -1.79 -12.38
CA HIS A 175 -2.80 -1.21 -13.37
C HIS A 175 -2.01 -0.08 -12.73
N ARG A 176 -0.77 0.15 -13.18
CA ARG A 176 0.01 1.28 -12.71
C ARG A 176 -0.73 2.58 -13.06
N PRO A 177 -0.92 3.52 -12.11
CA PRO A 177 -1.65 4.74 -12.40
C PRO A 177 -0.83 5.63 -13.34
N LYS A 178 -1.52 6.35 -14.22
CA LYS A 178 -0.95 7.49 -14.94
C LYS A 178 -0.94 8.75 -14.06
N ALA A 179 -1.88 8.86 -13.13
CA ALA A 179 -1.95 9.94 -12.16
C ALA A 179 -2.43 9.46 -10.79
N ILE A 180 -2.01 10.16 -9.74
CA ILE A 180 -2.52 9.99 -8.38
C ILE A 180 -3.15 11.30 -7.92
N LEU A 181 -4.39 11.20 -7.45
CA LEU A 181 -5.09 12.24 -6.70
C LEU A 181 -4.87 12.04 -5.21
N PHE A 182 -4.63 13.12 -4.49
CA PHE A 182 -4.39 13.11 -3.05
C PHE A 182 -5.46 13.91 -2.32
N ASP A 183 -5.95 13.39 -1.20
CA ASP A 183 -6.41 14.27 -0.13
C ASP A 183 -5.22 15.04 0.48
N ALA A 184 -5.49 16.20 1.08
CA ALA A 184 -4.44 17.04 1.67
C ALA A 184 -4.24 16.73 3.17
N GLY A 185 -5.27 16.98 3.98
CA GLY A 185 -5.22 16.83 5.43
C GLY A 185 -5.08 15.39 5.88
N ASP A 186 -4.24 15.14 6.89
CA ASP A 186 -3.91 13.82 7.43
C ASP A 186 -3.50 12.77 6.37
N THR A 187 -3.05 13.25 5.19
CA THR A 187 -2.65 12.44 4.04
C THR A 187 -1.33 12.97 3.49
N LEU A 188 -1.28 14.23 3.06
CA LEU A 188 -0.04 14.94 2.68
C LEU A 188 0.53 15.72 3.86
N ILE A 189 -0.34 16.35 4.64
CA ILE A 189 -0.01 17.16 5.81
C ILE A 189 -0.56 16.47 7.05
N GLU A 190 0.25 16.29 8.08
CA GLU A 190 -0.19 15.84 9.39
C GLU A 190 -0.47 17.05 10.29
N TYR A 191 -1.68 17.15 10.83
CA TYR A 191 -2.03 18.19 11.79
C TYR A 191 -1.66 17.76 13.21
N ILE A 192 -1.00 18.66 13.93
CA ILE A 192 -0.49 18.43 15.29
C ILE A 192 -1.34 19.24 16.28
N GLU A 193 -1.64 20.50 15.94
CA GLU A 193 -2.37 21.43 16.81
C GLU A 193 -3.44 22.17 16.01
N ALA A 194 -4.58 22.40 16.66
CA ALA A 194 -5.70 23.15 16.13
C ALA A 194 -6.22 24.11 17.22
N GLU A 195 -5.83 25.37 17.11
CA GLU A 195 -6.14 26.46 18.05
C GLU A 195 -6.81 27.63 17.30
N PRO A 196 -8.09 27.50 16.89
CA PRO A 196 -8.80 28.55 16.13
C PRO A 196 -8.80 29.93 16.80
N LEU A 197 -8.74 29.97 18.13
CA LEU A 197 -8.65 31.22 18.90
C LEU A 197 -7.40 32.03 18.53
N GLU A 198 -6.25 31.38 18.31
CA GLU A 198 -5.01 32.05 17.91
C GLU A 198 -5.10 32.61 16.49
N GLY A 199 -5.82 31.92 15.60
CA GLY A 199 -6.18 32.46 14.29
C GLY A 199 -7.02 33.73 14.39
N THR A 200 -8.03 33.72 15.25
CA THR A 200 -8.90 34.89 15.50
C THR A 200 -8.11 36.05 16.10
N LYS A 201 -7.23 35.80 17.09
CA LYS A 201 -6.35 36.83 17.67
C LYS A 201 -5.44 37.47 16.63
N ALA A 202 -4.78 36.65 15.81
CA ALA A 202 -3.87 37.13 14.77
C ALA A 202 -4.57 38.00 13.72
N LEU A 203 -5.84 37.69 13.41
CA LEU A 203 -6.66 38.55 12.56
C LEU A 203 -7.03 39.86 13.26
N LEU A 204 -7.47 39.82 14.52
CA LEU A 204 -7.88 41.03 15.26
C LEU A 204 -6.76 42.06 15.40
N GLU A 205 -5.50 41.64 15.49
CA GLU A 205 -4.35 42.56 15.49
C GLU A 205 -4.26 43.44 14.24
N LYS A 206 -4.89 43.01 13.14
CA LYS A 206 -4.91 43.70 11.84
C LYS A 206 -6.28 44.26 11.47
N ALA A 207 -7.23 44.22 12.39
CA ALA A 207 -8.60 44.62 12.15
C ALA A 207 -8.88 46.05 12.65
N HIS A 208 -9.81 46.74 12.00
CA HIS A 208 -10.50 47.86 12.60
C HIS A 208 -11.69 47.32 13.42
N ASN A 209 -11.56 47.39 14.74
CA ASN A 209 -12.49 46.81 15.73
C ASN A 209 -12.97 47.91 16.71
N PRO A 210 -13.97 48.72 16.31
CA PRO A 210 -14.41 49.90 17.08
C PRO A 210 -15.10 49.52 18.39
N ASP A 211 -15.79 48.38 18.41
CA ASP A 211 -16.55 47.89 19.56
C ASP A 211 -15.66 47.13 20.57
N GLN A 212 -14.36 47.01 20.29
CA GLN A 212 -13.35 46.32 21.12
C GLN A 212 -13.73 44.88 21.46
N VAL A 213 -14.41 44.19 20.54
CA VAL A 213 -14.81 42.79 20.68
C VAL A 213 -13.57 41.91 20.84
N THR A 214 -13.59 41.02 21.81
CA THR A 214 -12.47 40.11 22.10
C THR A 214 -12.45 38.90 21.16
N ALA A 215 -11.30 38.24 21.05
CA ALA A 215 -11.18 37.03 20.24
C ALA A 215 -12.06 35.90 20.79
N GLU A 216 -12.22 35.83 22.10
CA GLU A 216 -13.03 34.85 22.82
C GLU A 216 -14.53 35.02 22.53
N GLU A 217 -15.02 36.26 22.47
CA GLU A 217 -16.40 36.56 22.07
C GLU A 217 -16.68 36.12 20.63
N ILE A 218 -15.79 36.46 19.71
CA ILE A 218 -15.89 36.03 18.31
C ILE A 218 -15.85 34.51 18.20
N GLN A 219 -14.93 33.87 18.92
CA GLN A 219 -14.75 32.42 18.88
C GLN A 219 -15.98 31.68 19.41
N THR A 220 -16.67 32.22 20.42
CA THR A 220 -17.91 31.66 20.94
C THR A 220 -18.97 31.58 19.83
N TYR A 221 -19.16 32.67 19.09
CA TYR A 221 -20.11 32.70 17.97
C TYR A 221 -19.64 31.84 16.77
N ALA A 222 -18.33 31.81 16.50
CA ALA A 222 -17.76 30.97 15.46
C ALA A 222 -17.97 29.48 15.72
N ILE A 223 -17.93 29.03 16.98
CA ILE A 223 -18.20 27.63 17.34
C ILE A 223 -19.66 27.28 17.05
N GLU A 224 -20.61 28.09 17.53
CA GLU A 224 -22.05 27.87 17.31
C GLU A 224 -22.38 27.79 15.80
N MET A 225 -21.89 28.75 15.01
CA MET A 225 -22.08 28.73 13.56
C MET A 225 -21.37 27.55 12.88
N GLY A 226 -20.17 27.22 13.34
CA GLY A 226 -19.37 26.11 12.81
C GLY A 226 -20.07 24.77 12.99
N GLU A 227 -20.73 24.56 14.12
CA GLU A 227 -21.57 23.37 14.38
C GLU A 227 -22.73 23.29 13.38
N ALA A 228 -23.48 24.38 13.18
CA ALA A 228 -24.58 24.42 12.21
C ALA A 228 -24.10 24.15 10.78
N PHE A 229 -22.93 24.68 10.39
CA PHE A 229 -22.36 24.46 9.07
C PHE A 229 -21.90 23.01 8.90
N ASN A 230 -21.31 22.42 9.93
CA ASN A 230 -20.89 21.01 9.91
C ASN A 230 -22.08 20.06 9.82
N GLU A 231 -23.15 20.31 10.57
CA GLU A 231 -24.39 19.54 10.45
C GLU A 231 -24.94 19.62 9.01
N SER A 232 -24.99 20.82 8.44
CA SER A 232 -25.47 21.01 7.08
C SER A 232 -24.58 20.31 6.03
N ARG A 233 -23.25 20.37 6.19
CA ARG A 233 -22.29 19.65 5.33
C ARG A 233 -22.55 18.16 5.33
N GLU A 234 -22.78 17.57 6.51
CA GLU A 234 -23.03 16.13 6.64
C GLU A 234 -24.37 15.71 6.03
N GLN A 235 -25.40 16.54 6.14
CA GLN A 235 -26.73 16.26 5.60
C GLN A 235 -26.80 16.47 4.07
N THR A 236 -26.14 17.50 3.56
CA THR A 236 -26.34 17.97 2.17
C THR A 236 -25.18 17.62 1.24
N GLY A 237 -23.97 17.41 1.77
CA GLY A 237 -22.75 17.28 0.98
C GLY A 237 -22.30 18.58 0.29
N ILE A 238 -22.84 19.73 0.70
CA ILE A 238 -22.46 21.05 0.20
C ILE A 238 -21.32 21.61 1.04
N GLU A 239 -20.36 22.26 0.38
CA GLU A 239 -19.26 22.97 1.03
C GLU A 239 -19.57 24.44 1.24
N TYR A 240 -19.14 24.97 2.39
CA TYR A 240 -19.18 26.38 2.71
C TYR A 240 -17.77 26.93 2.81
N SER A 241 -17.51 28.05 2.14
CA SER A 241 -16.18 28.69 2.16
C SER A 241 -15.92 29.40 3.48
N MET A 242 -14.66 29.35 3.91
CA MET A 242 -14.17 30.10 5.06
C MET A 242 -14.33 31.61 4.84
N ARG A 243 -14.19 32.10 3.60
CA ARG A 243 -14.40 33.52 3.26
C ARG A 243 -15.79 33.99 3.61
N SER A 244 -16.82 33.26 3.16
CA SER A 244 -18.21 33.60 3.43
C SER A 244 -18.50 33.55 4.93
N PHE A 245 -17.94 32.56 5.62
CA PHE A 245 -18.07 32.39 7.07
C PHE A 245 -17.44 33.55 7.84
N GLN A 246 -16.16 33.83 7.61
CA GLN A 246 -15.43 34.92 8.25
C GLN A 246 -16.04 36.28 7.95
N ARG A 247 -16.47 36.52 6.71
CA ARG A 247 -17.13 37.77 6.34
C ARG A 247 -18.38 38.02 7.18
N PHE A 248 -19.26 37.03 7.29
CA PHE A 248 -20.44 37.14 8.13
C PHE A 248 -20.06 37.35 9.60
N LEU A 249 -19.15 36.52 10.10
CA LEU A 249 -18.70 36.53 11.49
C LEU A 249 -18.18 37.93 11.89
N TYR A 250 -17.30 38.54 11.10
CA TYR A 250 -16.69 39.82 11.45
C TYR A 250 -17.61 41.01 11.20
N GLU A 251 -18.37 41.03 10.10
CA GLU A 251 -19.31 42.13 9.83
C GLU A 251 -20.43 42.20 10.88
N MET A 252 -20.89 41.06 11.41
CA MET A 252 -21.86 41.01 12.52
C MET A 252 -21.33 41.62 13.82
N HIS A 253 -20.02 41.70 13.99
CA HIS A 253 -19.35 42.31 15.16
C HIS A 253 -18.80 43.71 14.85
N SER A 254 -19.21 44.35 13.75
CA SER A 254 -18.70 45.66 13.30
C SER A 254 -17.19 45.67 13.00
N ILE A 255 -16.59 44.51 12.71
CA ILE A 255 -15.16 44.37 12.46
C ILE A 255 -14.89 44.40 10.96
N SER A 256 -13.85 45.14 10.57
CA SER A 256 -13.45 45.28 9.17
C SER A 256 -11.94 45.16 8.98
N PHE A 257 -11.52 44.82 7.77
CA PHE A 257 -10.12 44.57 7.41
C PHE A 257 -9.78 45.33 6.13
N GLU A 258 -8.55 45.84 6.04
CA GLU A 258 -7.95 46.32 4.77
C GLU A 258 -7.29 45.17 3.98
N LEU A 259 -7.19 43.99 4.59
CA LEU A 259 -6.63 42.78 4.01
C LEU A 259 -7.56 42.21 2.94
N ASP A 260 -7.00 41.62 1.90
CA ASP A 260 -7.80 40.82 0.98
C ASP A 260 -8.21 39.47 1.60
N PRO A 261 -9.26 38.80 1.09
CA PRO A 261 -9.76 37.55 1.68
C PRO A 261 -8.75 36.39 1.72
N ILE A 262 -7.80 36.33 0.79
CA ILE A 262 -6.76 35.28 0.79
C ILE A 262 -5.76 35.55 1.90
N GLN A 263 -5.34 36.80 2.07
CA GLN A 263 -4.48 37.20 3.18
C GLN A 263 -5.12 36.88 4.53
N MET A 264 -6.41 37.15 4.68
CA MET A 264 -7.15 36.80 5.90
C MET A 264 -7.17 35.29 6.15
N GLU A 265 -7.49 34.48 5.14
CA GLU A 265 -7.44 33.02 5.25
C GLU A 265 -6.07 32.52 5.66
N ASN A 266 -5.00 33.02 5.03
CA ASN A 266 -3.63 32.58 5.30
C ASN A 266 -3.18 32.93 6.71
N ILE A 267 -3.45 34.16 7.16
CA ILE A 267 -3.14 34.60 8.54
C ILE A 267 -3.89 33.74 9.55
N PHE A 268 -5.18 33.50 9.31
CA PHE A 268 -5.97 32.63 10.18
C PHE A 268 -5.40 31.22 10.20
N ASN A 269 -5.19 30.60 9.03
CA ASN A 269 -4.79 29.20 8.91
C ASN A 269 -3.42 28.95 9.54
N GLN A 270 -2.42 29.80 9.25
CA GLN A 270 -1.06 29.66 9.77
C GLN A 270 -0.95 29.85 11.29
N SER A 271 -1.85 30.64 11.86
CA SER A 271 -1.91 30.88 13.30
C SER A 271 -2.76 29.84 14.02
N ALA A 272 -3.87 29.39 13.40
CA ALA A 272 -4.80 28.44 13.99
C ALA A 272 -4.32 26.99 13.91
N PHE A 273 -3.58 26.61 12.87
CA PHE A 273 -3.22 25.21 12.64
C PHE A 273 -1.71 25.05 12.54
N LYS A 274 -1.18 24.04 13.23
CA LYS A 274 0.22 23.61 13.12
C LYS A 274 0.27 22.17 12.65
N GLY A 275 1.20 21.91 11.74
CA GLY A 275 1.37 20.61 11.14
C GLY A 275 2.80 20.38 10.68
N MET A 276 2.96 19.29 9.94
CA MET A 276 4.19 18.93 9.24
C MET A 276 3.87 18.08 8.02
N ALA A 277 4.84 17.88 7.12
CA ALA A 277 4.69 16.91 6.05
C ALA A 277 4.49 15.50 6.63
N MET A 278 3.55 14.74 6.07
CA MET A 278 3.28 13.37 6.48
C MET A 278 4.53 12.49 6.30
N GLU A 279 4.80 11.62 7.28
CA GLU A 279 5.98 10.74 7.27
C GLU A 279 6.11 9.95 5.95
N GLY A 280 7.26 10.09 5.28
CA GLY A 280 7.56 9.42 4.02
C GLY A 280 6.90 10.04 2.77
N VAL A 281 6.10 11.11 2.91
CA VAL A 281 5.40 11.71 1.76
C VAL A 281 6.36 12.32 0.75
N LEU A 282 7.41 13.01 1.20
CA LEU A 282 8.38 13.64 0.30
C LEU A 282 9.13 12.61 -0.54
N GLU A 283 9.56 11.50 0.08
CA GLU A 283 10.19 10.37 -0.60
C GLU A 283 9.24 9.76 -1.64
N PHE A 284 7.95 9.64 -1.31
CA PHE A 284 6.94 9.14 -2.23
C PHE A 284 6.69 10.08 -3.40
N LEU A 285 6.60 11.39 -3.17
CA LEU A 285 6.46 12.39 -4.23
C LEU A 285 7.65 12.36 -5.20
N ASP A 286 8.87 12.23 -4.66
CA ASP A 286 10.10 12.04 -5.45
C ASP A 286 10.06 10.73 -6.27
N TYR A 287 9.58 9.64 -5.66
CA TYR A 287 9.36 8.38 -6.36
C TYR A 287 8.40 8.57 -7.54
N LEU A 288 7.23 9.17 -7.32
CA LEU A 288 6.24 9.39 -8.38
C LEU A 288 6.79 10.22 -9.54
N GLU A 289 7.60 11.24 -9.25
CA GLU A 289 8.27 12.06 -10.26
C GLU A 289 9.25 11.23 -11.10
N LYS A 290 10.10 10.42 -10.47
CA LYS A 290 11.02 9.50 -11.17
C LYS A 290 10.28 8.48 -12.05
N GLN A 291 9.05 8.14 -11.72
CA GLN A 291 8.22 7.21 -12.48
C GLN A 291 7.35 7.89 -13.55
N GLY A 292 7.39 9.22 -13.66
CA GLY A 292 6.54 9.97 -14.58
C GLY A 292 5.06 9.90 -14.22
N ILE A 293 4.72 9.64 -12.95
CA ILE A 293 3.34 9.60 -12.47
C ILE A 293 2.90 11.03 -12.10
N ARG A 294 1.80 11.45 -12.72
CA ARG A 294 1.16 12.75 -12.54
C ARG A 294 0.51 12.87 -11.17
N LYS A 295 0.42 14.08 -10.63
CA LYS A 295 -0.02 14.34 -9.24
C LYS A 295 -0.97 15.53 -9.21
N ALA A 296 -2.05 15.42 -8.44
CA ALA A 296 -2.96 16.54 -8.16
C ALA A 296 -3.65 16.34 -6.80
N ILE A 297 -4.22 17.42 -6.26
CA ILE A 297 -4.90 17.40 -4.96
C ILE A 297 -6.40 17.60 -5.14
N LEU A 298 -7.19 16.85 -4.37
CA LEU A 298 -8.63 17.01 -4.22
C LEU A 298 -8.97 16.89 -2.72
N SER A 299 -9.21 18.02 -2.07
CA SER A 299 -9.42 18.06 -0.61
C SER A 299 -10.79 18.61 -0.24
N ASN A 300 -11.44 17.96 0.74
CA ASN A 300 -12.57 18.55 1.44
C ASN A 300 -12.02 19.63 2.37
N SER A 301 -12.11 20.90 1.96
CA SER A 301 -11.59 22.01 2.75
C SER A 301 -12.54 23.21 2.70
N SER A 302 -12.63 23.90 3.84
CA SER A 302 -13.31 25.21 3.90
C SER A 302 -12.42 26.32 3.38
N PHE A 303 -11.11 26.12 3.37
CA PHE A 303 -10.12 27.07 2.88
C PHE A 303 -9.98 26.99 1.36
N SER A 304 -9.52 28.06 0.75
CA SER A 304 -9.34 28.17 -0.70
C SER A 304 -8.22 27.29 -1.26
N GLU A 305 -8.17 27.15 -2.58
CA GLU A 305 -7.06 26.44 -3.25
C GLU A 305 -5.70 27.06 -2.89
N GLU A 306 -5.61 28.40 -2.82
CA GLU A 306 -4.37 29.10 -2.48
C GLU A 306 -3.94 28.87 -1.03
N ALA A 307 -4.89 28.84 -0.09
CA ALA A 307 -4.57 28.56 1.31
C ALA A 307 -3.99 27.16 1.50
N ILE A 308 -4.50 26.15 0.78
CA ILE A 308 -3.91 24.80 0.77
C ILE A 308 -2.49 24.84 0.19
N ARG A 309 -2.25 25.62 -0.87
CA ARG A 309 -0.90 25.75 -1.46
C ARG A 309 0.09 26.40 -0.50
N GLU A 310 -0.32 27.46 0.19
CA GLU A 310 0.52 28.10 1.22
C GLU A 310 0.83 27.14 2.36
N GLU A 311 -0.14 26.30 2.75
CA GLU A 311 0.07 25.30 3.78
C GLU A 311 1.08 24.22 3.36
N LEU A 312 0.99 23.73 2.12
CA LEU A 312 2.00 22.81 1.56
C LEU A 312 3.39 23.44 1.61
N ARG A 313 3.53 24.71 1.19
CA ARG A 313 4.80 25.45 1.23
C ARG A 313 5.34 25.62 2.65
N ALA A 314 4.45 25.89 3.61
CA ALA A 314 4.83 26.05 5.02
C ALA A 314 5.43 24.78 5.64
N TYR A 315 5.14 23.62 5.06
CA TYR A 315 5.63 22.31 5.52
C TYR A 315 6.58 21.64 4.52
N ASP A 316 7.31 22.45 3.74
CA ASP A 316 8.35 22.01 2.79
C ASP A 316 7.86 21.06 1.68
N ILE A 317 6.56 21.03 1.40
CA ILE A 317 5.98 20.33 0.25
C ILE A 317 5.89 21.32 -0.92
N ASP A 318 6.76 21.14 -1.93
CA ASP A 318 6.73 21.98 -3.14
C ASP A 318 5.42 21.81 -3.90
N ASP A 319 4.55 22.83 -3.83
CA ASP A 319 3.20 22.80 -4.40
C ASP A 319 3.19 22.75 -5.94
N ARG A 320 4.32 23.07 -6.58
CA ARG A 320 4.50 22.96 -8.05
C ARG A 320 4.58 21.52 -8.53
N ARG A 321 4.76 20.56 -7.60
CA ARG A 321 4.72 19.12 -7.90
C ARG A 321 3.30 18.64 -8.27
N PHE A 322 2.27 19.43 -7.97
CA PHE A 322 0.88 19.13 -8.25
C PHE A 322 0.37 19.98 -9.42
N GLU A 323 -0.21 19.33 -10.43
CA GLU A 323 -0.73 20.00 -11.63
C GLU A 323 -1.87 20.96 -11.33
N PHE A 324 -2.68 20.62 -10.33
CA PHE A 324 -3.73 21.46 -9.79
C PHE A 324 -4.08 21.03 -8.37
N VAL A 325 -4.74 21.93 -7.66
CA VAL A 325 -5.41 21.70 -6.38
C VAL A 325 -6.89 21.92 -6.62
N ILE A 326 -7.75 21.08 -6.06
CA ILE A 326 -9.19 21.32 -5.96
C ILE A 326 -9.50 21.40 -4.47
N SER A 327 -9.88 22.61 -4.02
CA SER A 327 -10.52 22.77 -2.73
C SER A 327 -12.03 22.81 -2.90
N THR A 328 -12.76 21.99 -2.15
CA THR A 328 -14.23 21.95 -2.25
C THR A 328 -14.90 23.29 -1.96
N SER A 329 -14.25 24.20 -1.21
CA SER A 329 -14.79 25.53 -0.90
C SER A 329 -15.03 26.39 -2.13
N GLU A 330 -14.32 26.12 -3.22
CA GLU A 330 -14.40 26.88 -4.46
C GLU A 330 -15.38 26.27 -5.49
N TYR A 331 -15.84 25.03 -5.25
CA TYR A 331 -16.76 24.31 -6.15
C TYR A 331 -18.09 23.91 -5.50
N GLY A 332 -18.21 24.01 -4.18
CA GLY A 332 -19.46 23.78 -3.43
C GLY A 332 -19.86 22.31 -3.23
N PHE A 333 -19.23 21.34 -3.89
CA PHE A 333 -19.53 19.91 -3.70
C PHE A 333 -18.42 19.22 -2.91
N ARG A 334 -18.77 18.60 -1.77
CA ARG A 334 -17.84 17.82 -0.94
C ARG A 334 -17.73 16.38 -1.44
N LYS A 335 -16.53 15.78 -1.30
CA LYS A 335 -16.40 14.31 -1.29
C LYS A 335 -17.35 13.75 -0.21
N PRO A 336 -18.09 12.65 -0.47
CA PRO A 336 -17.87 11.68 -1.55
C PRO A 336 -18.72 11.97 -2.82
N ASN A 337 -19.22 13.20 -3.00
CA ASN A 337 -20.03 13.54 -4.16
C ASN A 337 -19.25 13.31 -5.47
N LYS A 338 -19.76 12.42 -6.31
CA LYS A 338 -19.09 11.97 -7.54
C LYS A 338 -18.65 13.11 -8.46
N ARG A 339 -19.39 14.24 -8.48
CA ARG A 339 -19.10 15.38 -9.37
C ARG A 339 -17.72 15.99 -9.16
N ILE A 340 -17.23 16.02 -7.93
CA ILE A 340 -15.91 16.61 -7.65
C ILE A 340 -14.77 15.71 -8.15
N PHE A 341 -14.95 14.39 -8.10
CA PHE A 341 -14.02 13.43 -8.70
C PHE A 341 -14.07 13.45 -10.23
N GLU A 342 -15.27 13.57 -10.83
CA GLU A 342 -15.44 13.72 -12.28
C GLU A 342 -14.75 14.99 -12.81
N LEU A 343 -14.81 16.10 -12.05
CA LEU A 343 -14.06 17.31 -12.35
C LEU A 343 -12.54 17.07 -12.33
N ALA A 344 -12.03 16.38 -11.30
CA ALA A 344 -10.61 16.05 -11.19
C ALA A 344 -10.13 15.18 -12.37
N LEU A 345 -10.89 14.16 -12.75
CA LEU A 345 -10.60 13.31 -13.92
C LEU A 345 -10.58 14.14 -15.21
N LYS A 346 -11.53 15.07 -15.37
CA LYS A 346 -11.59 15.96 -16.53
C LYS A 346 -10.40 16.92 -16.60
N LYS A 347 -9.97 17.50 -15.46
CA LYS A 347 -8.75 18.32 -15.39
C LYS A 347 -7.49 17.51 -15.69
N LEU A 348 -7.42 16.26 -15.25
CA LEU A 348 -6.33 15.34 -15.60
C LEU A 348 -6.37 14.91 -17.07
N ASN A 349 -7.53 14.94 -17.72
CA ASN A 349 -7.76 14.36 -19.04
C ASN A 349 -7.39 12.85 -19.07
N LEU A 350 -7.87 12.11 -18.06
CA LEU A 350 -7.65 10.67 -17.89
C LEU A 350 -8.96 9.95 -17.58
N LYS A 351 -9.03 8.66 -17.88
CA LYS A 351 -10.12 7.78 -17.43
C LYS A 351 -9.92 7.39 -15.98
N SER A 352 -11.01 7.06 -15.29
CA SER A 352 -10.98 6.69 -13.87
C SER A 352 -10.08 5.46 -13.59
N GLU A 353 -10.06 4.49 -14.51
CA GLU A 353 -9.21 3.28 -14.44
C GLU A 353 -7.70 3.55 -14.51
N GLU A 354 -7.31 4.75 -14.94
CA GLU A 354 -5.91 5.18 -15.07
C GLU A 354 -5.44 6.00 -13.86
N VAL A 355 -6.33 6.26 -12.90
CA VAL A 355 -6.10 7.16 -11.77
C VAL A 355 -6.28 6.41 -10.46
N TRP A 356 -5.38 6.66 -9.52
CA TRP A 356 -5.54 6.25 -8.13
C TRP A 356 -5.88 7.45 -7.26
N TYR A 357 -6.55 7.20 -6.14
CA TYR A 357 -6.83 8.22 -5.14
C TYR A 357 -6.26 7.78 -3.79
N ILE A 358 -5.49 8.64 -3.11
CA ILE A 358 -4.96 8.39 -1.76
C ILE A 358 -5.61 9.35 -0.77
N GLY A 359 -6.20 8.82 0.30
CA GLY A 359 -6.75 9.63 1.38
C GLY A 359 -6.98 8.84 2.67
N ASN A 360 -7.13 9.56 3.78
CA ASN A 360 -7.27 8.99 5.11
C ASN A 360 -8.72 8.64 5.48
N SER A 361 -9.71 9.27 4.86
CA SER A 361 -11.12 9.09 5.20
C SER A 361 -11.75 7.95 4.41
N PHE A 362 -12.18 6.91 5.11
CA PHE A 362 -12.87 5.81 4.45
C PHE A 362 -14.18 6.29 3.76
N LYS A 363 -15.01 7.07 4.48
CA LYS A 363 -16.27 7.61 3.95
C LYS A 363 -16.07 8.59 2.80
N TYR A 364 -15.17 9.56 2.93
CA TYR A 364 -15.06 10.64 1.95
C TYR A 364 -14.14 10.26 0.78
N ASP A 365 -13.00 9.63 1.06
CA ASP A 365 -11.98 9.35 0.06
C ASP A 365 -12.16 7.98 -0.59
N VAL A 366 -12.21 6.91 0.22
CA VAL A 366 -12.26 5.54 -0.31
C VAL A 366 -13.59 5.31 -1.04
N ILE A 367 -14.72 5.52 -0.36
CA ILE A 367 -16.04 5.35 -0.96
C ILE A 367 -16.27 6.37 -2.09
N GLY A 368 -15.80 7.62 -1.93
CA GLY A 368 -15.90 8.65 -2.95
C GLY A 368 -15.18 8.27 -4.25
N ALA A 369 -13.93 7.82 -4.15
CA ALA A 369 -13.14 7.35 -5.29
C ALA A 369 -13.78 6.12 -5.95
N GLN A 370 -14.23 5.12 -5.18
CA GLN A 370 -14.90 3.94 -5.72
C GLN A 370 -16.17 4.28 -6.51
N ASN A 371 -17.00 5.18 -5.98
CA ASN A 371 -18.21 5.63 -6.67
C ASN A 371 -17.90 6.39 -7.97
N ALA A 372 -16.71 6.98 -8.07
CA ALA A 372 -16.19 7.61 -9.28
C ALA A 372 -15.44 6.64 -10.21
N GLY A 373 -15.31 5.36 -9.84
CA GLY A 373 -14.56 4.35 -10.60
C GLY A 373 -13.04 4.53 -10.55
N ILE A 374 -12.54 5.31 -9.58
CA ILE A 374 -11.12 5.57 -9.31
C ILE A 374 -10.65 4.54 -8.29
N TYR A 375 -9.44 3.98 -8.49
CA TYR A 375 -8.94 2.98 -7.57
C TYR A 375 -8.50 3.63 -6.23
N PRO A 376 -9.09 3.26 -5.09
CA PRO A 376 -8.79 3.90 -3.82
C PRO A 376 -7.59 3.25 -3.13
N ILE A 377 -6.76 4.09 -2.54
CA ILE A 377 -5.75 3.74 -1.56
C ILE A 377 -6.18 4.38 -0.25
N TRP A 378 -6.42 3.54 0.75
CA TRP A 378 -6.76 3.99 2.08
C TRP A 378 -5.49 4.17 2.91
N PHE A 379 -5.17 5.42 3.23
CA PHE A 379 -4.07 5.77 4.13
C PHE A 379 -4.54 5.66 5.59
N ASN A 380 -4.46 4.45 6.15
CA ASN A 380 -5.00 4.12 7.47
C ASN A 380 -3.93 4.17 8.58
N LYS A 381 -3.25 5.31 8.74
CA LYS A 381 -2.24 5.51 9.79
C LYS A 381 -2.80 5.27 11.21
N GLN A 382 -4.07 5.61 11.43
CA GLN A 382 -4.75 5.53 12.73
C GLN A 382 -5.40 4.17 13.01
N GLU A 383 -5.21 3.17 12.14
CA GLU A 383 -5.77 1.81 12.30
C GLU A 383 -7.29 1.79 12.55
N LYS A 384 -8.02 2.67 11.86
CA LYS A 384 -9.48 2.68 11.89
C LYS A 384 -10.01 1.34 11.37
N VAL A 385 -11.14 0.90 11.93
CA VAL A 385 -11.78 -0.36 11.56
C VAL A 385 -12.99 -0.06 10.68
N GLU A 386 -12.96 -0.56 9.45
CA GLU A 386 -14.04 -0.41 8.47
C GLU A 386 -14.28 -1.75 7.77
N VAL A 387 -15.52 -1.97 7.30
CA VAL A 387 -15.89 -3.20 6.59
C VAL A 387 -15.84 -2.93 5.09
N TYR A 388 -14.94 -3.60 4.39
CA TYR A 388 -14.75 -3.41 2.94
C TYR A 388 -14.20 -4.67 2.27
N GLU A 389 -14.28 -4.72 0.94
CA GLU A 389 -13.72 -5.82 0.16
C GLU A 389 -12.22 -5.57 -0.10
N PRO A 390 -11.28 -6.38 0.47
CA PRO A 390 -9.84 -6.11 0.35
C PRO A 390 -9.32 -6.16 -1.10
N SER A 391 -10.09 -6.78 -2.01
CA SER A 391 -9.75 -6.82 -3.44
C SER A 391 -9.93 -5.46 -4.14
N LYS A 392 -10.72 -4.54 -3.56
CA LYS A 392 -11.15 -3.28 -4.17
C LYS A 392 -10.55 -2.04 -3.52
N VAL A 393 -9.80 -2.20 -2.43
CA VAL A 393 -9.15 -1.10 -1.70
C VAL A 393 -7.74 -1.54 -1.34
N LEU A 394 -6.77 -0.69 -1.65
CA LEU A 394 -5.41 -0.88 -1.17
C LEU A 394 -5.24 -0.13 0.15
N GLU A 395 -5.22 -0.82 1.27
CA GLU A 395 -4.88 -0.23 2.56
C GLU A 395 -3.36 -0.14 2.74
N ILE A 396 -2.89 1.03 3.20
CA ILE A 396 -1.50 1.27 3.60
C ILE A 396 -1.46 2.04 4.91
N LYS A 397 -0.41 1.84 5.71
CA LYS A 397 -0.13 2.62 6.92
C LYS A 397 0.98 3.65 6.73
N THR A 398 1.85 3.42 5.75
CA THR A 398 3.01 4.26 5.44
C THR A 398 3.17 4.40 3.94
N TYR A 399 3.75 5.52 3.51
CA TYR A 399 4.09 5.72 2.09
C TYR A 399 5.16 4.76 1.61
N LYS A 400 6.08 4.33 2.48
CA LYS A 400 7.08 3.31 2.16
C LYS A 400 6.45 1.99 1.73
N ALA A 401 5.42 1.52 2.45
CA ALA A 401 4.68 0.31 2.06
C ALA A 401 4.03 0.43 0.68
N LEU A 402 3.65 1.65 0.26
CA LEU A 402 3.12 1.89 -1.08
C LEU A 402 4.22 1.87 -2.15
N ILE A 403 5.39 2.45 -1.86
CA ILE A 403 6.57 2.38 -2.75
C ILE A 403 6.95 0.92 -2.97
N ASP A 404 7.11 0.14 -1.90
CA ASP A 404 7.50 -1.28 -1.97
C ASP A 404 6.53 -2.07 -2.86
N ARG A 405 5.21 -1.87 -2.69
CA ARG A 405 4.18 -2.51 -3.55
C ARG A 405 4.24 -2.07 -5.01
N LEU A 406 4.63 -0.83 -5.29
CA LEU A 406 4.79 -0.33 -6.66
C LEU A 406 6.09 -0.83 -7.31
N GLU A 407 7.15 -1.06 -6.53
CA GLU A 407 8.44 -1.57 -7.00
C GLU A 407 8.49 -3.08 -7.19
N GLU A 408 7.81 -3.86 -6.35
CA GLU A 408 7.66 -5.32 -6.52
C GLU A 408 7.05 -5.70 -7.88
N ARG A 409 6.38 -4.76 -8.54
CA ARG A 409 5.79 -4.91 -9.88
C ARG A 409 6.73 -4.57 -11.02
N ARG A 410 7.90 -3.97 -10.78
CA ARG A 410 8.92 -3.76 -11.82
C ARG A 410 9.67 -5.04 -12.19
N PHE A 411 9.62 -6.06 -11.33
CA PHE A 411 10.32 -7.33 -11.51
C PHE A 411 9.40 -8.48 -12.00
N LYS A 412 8.27 -8.14 -12.62
CA LYS A 412 7.37 -9.07 -13.33
C LYS A 412 7.00 -8.46 -14.68
#